data_AF-A0A8X6G5N6-F1
#
_entry.id   AF-A0A8X6G5N6-F1
#
_cell.length_a   1.000
_cell.length_b   1.000
_cell.length_c   1.000
_cell.angle_alpha   90.00
_cell.angle_beta   90.00
_cell.angle_gamma   90.00
#
_symmetry.space_group_name_H-M   'P 1'
#
loop_
_entity.id
_entity.type
_entity.pdbx_description
1 polymer ?
#
loop_
_entity_poly.entity_id
_entity_poly.type
_entity_poly.pdbx_seq_one_letter_code
_entity_poly.pdbx_strand_id
1 'polypeptide(L)'
;METEMNVYTIDLICSFCDLDFTRSSCLKKHLKNVHAHQQGDLNEGILKEFSTFSEFVTWKEEEENKTMSKYVRQRGSKTLKNGDIVMNYHCCRSGTYKPKGKGVKSLKSQGSAKIGISCPAIIKIRVLKM
;
A
#
# COMPACT_ATOMS: atom_id res chain seq x y z
N MET A 1 5.93 -30.78 -19.46
CA MET A 1 4.98 -30.44 -18.37
C MET A 1 5.59 -29.26 -17.64
N GLU A 2 5.42 -28.08 -18.22
CA GLU A 2 6.07 -26.86 -17.74
C GLU A 2 5.28 -26.34 -16.55
N THR A 3 5.91 -26.32 -15.39
CA THR A 3 5.37 -25.71 -14.19
C THR A 3 5.23 -24.22 -14.43
N GLU A 4 4.01 -23.75 -14.66
CA GLU A 4 3.66 -22.33 -14.65
C GLU A 4 3.98 -21.76 -13.28
N MET A 5 5.16 -21.15 -13.17
CA MET A 5 5.54 -20.36 -12.02
C MET A 5 4.70 -19.09 -12.06
N ASN A 6 3.57 -19.12 -11.37
CA ASN A 6 2.61 -18.02 -11.33
C ASN A 6 3.25 -16.84 -10.55
N VAL A 7 4.00 -16.01 -11.27
CA VAL A 7 4.62 -14.80 -10.71
C VAL A 7 3.50 -13.80 -10.47
N TYR A 8 3.04 -13.72 -9.23
CA TYR A 8 2.07 -12.71 -8.78
C TYR A 8 2.71 -11.31 -8.86
N THR A 9 2.72 -10.71 -10.04
CA THR A 9 3.15 -9.33 -10.21
C THR A 9 2.15 -8.42 -9.47
N ILE A 10 2.71 -7.58 -8.61
CA ILE A 10 2.06 -6.36 -8.16
C ILE A 10 2.33 -5.39 -9.30
N ASP A 11 1.30 -4.91 -9.97
CA ASP A 11 1.48 -3.91 -11.03
C ASP A 11 1.96 -2.62 -10.37
N LEU A 12 3.27 -2.37 -10.48
CA LEU A 12 3.91 -1.16 -9.93
C LEU A 12 3.99 -0.13 -11.03
N ILE A 13 2.82 0.39 -11.41
CA ILE A 13 2.65 1.41 -12.43
C ILE A 13 2.73 2.78 -11.75
N CYS A 14 3.39 3.75 -12.41
CA CYS A 14 3.43 5.13 -11.95
C CYS A 14 2.05 5.80 -12.05
N SER A 15 1.73 6.69 -11.11
CA SER A 15 0.47 7.45 -11.11
C SER A 15 0.49 8.72 -11.94
N PHE A 16 1.66 9.09 -12.47
CA PHE A 16 1.88 10.34 -13.21
C PHE A 16 2.37 10.11 -14.64
N CYS A 17 2.72 8.87 -14.98
CA CYS A 17 3.11 8.45 -16.33
C CYS A 17 2.84 6.94 -16.52
N ASP A 18 2.94 6.47 -17.75
CA ASP A 18 2.62 5.08 -18.12
C ASP A 18 3.79 4.10 -17.93
N LEU A 19 4.78 4.44 -17.10
CA LEU A 19 5.91 3.56 -16.80
C LEU A 19 5.56 2.53 -15.72
N ASP A 20 5.88 1.27 -16.00
CA ASP A 20 5.80 0.17 -15.06
C ASP A 20 7.18 -0.21 -14.49
N PHE A 21 7.17 -0.84 -13.32
CA PHE A 21 8.39 -1.22 -12.61
C PHE A 21 8.27 -2.64 -12.05
N THR A 22 9.40 -3.34 -11.98
CA THR A 22 9.45 -4.69 -11.36
C THR A 22 9.60 -4.63 -9.83
N ARG A 23 10.04 -3.49 -9.27
CA ARG A 23 10.32 -3.31 -7.84
C ARG A 23 9.79 -2.00 -7.31
N SER A 24 9.17 -2.05 -6.12
CA SER A 24 8.59 -0.86 -5.48
C SER A 24 9.65 0.21 -5.17
N SER A 25 10.89 -0.20 -4.88
CA SER A 25 12.01 0.72 -4.70
C SER A 25 12.37 1.48 -5.98
N CYS A 26 12.24 0.85 -7.16
CA CYS A 26 12.46 1.50 -8.45
C CYS A 26 11.37 2.54 -8.71
N LEU A 27 10.09 2.17 -8.54
CA LEU A 27 8.98 3.12 -8.66
C LEU A 27 9.12 4.30 -7.71
N LYS A 28 9.47 4.08 -6.43
CA LYS A 28 9.70 5.16 -5.46
C LYS A 28 10.83 6.10 -5.88
N LYS A 29 11.94 5.56 -6.38
CA LYS A 29 13.05 6.37 -6.90
C LYS A 29 12.61 7.18 -8.11
N HIS A 30 11.87 6.58 -9.03
CA HIS A 30 11.32 7.24 -10.19
C HIS A 30 10.37 8.39 -9.79
N LEU A 31 9.42 8.13 -8.90
CA LEU A 31 8.52 9.15 -8.36
C LEU A 31 9.30 10.31 -7.71
N LYS A 32 10.34 10.00 -6.92
CA LYS A 32 11.17 11.02 -6.26
C LYS A 32 12.01 11.84 -7.23
N ASN A 33 12.57 11.24 -8.27
CA ASN A 33 13.53 11.91 -9.16
C ASN A 33 12.89 12.55 -10.38
N VAL A 34 11.83 11.95 -10.92
CA VAL A 34 11.16 12.39 -12.15
C VAL A 34 9.91 13.21 -11.82
N HIS A 35 9.15 12.78 -10.81
CA HIS A 35 7.87 13.40 -10.45
C HIS A 35 7.95 14.16 -9.10
N ALA A 36 9.14 14.65 -8.73
CA ALA A 36 9.36 15.38 -7.47
C ALA A 36 8.36 16.54 -7.29
N HIS A 37 8.14 17.30 -8.36
CA HIS A 37 7.26 18.48 -8.39
C HIS A 37 5.76 18.13 -8.42
N GLN A 38 5.40 16.93 -8.89
CA GLN A 38 3.99 16.47 -8.96
C GLN A 38 3.54 15.79 -7.65
N GLN A 39 4.48 15.53 -6.74
CA GLN A 39 4.19 15.01 -5.41
C GLN A 39 3.96 16.11 -4.36
N GLY A 40 4.14 17.40 -4.68
CA GLY A 40 4.02 18.47 -3.67
C GLY A 40 4.93 18.25 -2.44
N ASP A 41 4.59 18.87 -1.30
CA ASP A 41 5.27 18.68 0.00
C ASP A 41 5.16 17.23 0.57
N LEU A 42 4.59 16.26 -0.17
CA LEU A 42 4.43 14.85 0.27
C LEU A 42 5.74 14.05 0.33
N ASN A 43 6.89 14.66 0.01
CA ASN A 43 8.18 13.97 0.06
C ASN A 43 8.72 13.77 1.48
N GLU A 44 8.19 14.48 2.47
CA GLU A 44 8.54 14.33 3.88
C GLU A 44 7.41 13.59 4.61
N GLY A 45 7.55 12.27 4.71
CA GLY A 45 6.64 11.47 5.53
C GLY A 45 6.67 11.95 6.98
N ILE A 46 5.50 12.17 7.58
CA ILE A 46 5.37 12.59 8.97
C ILE A 46 5.73 11.42 9.88
N LEU A 47 6.70 11.61 10.77
CA LEU A 47 6.99 10.68 11.86
C LEU A 47 6.10 11.02 13.05
N LYS A 48 5.38 10.01 13.54
CA LYS A 48 4.52 10.13 14.71
C LYS A 48 4.73 8.93 15.61
N GLU A 49 4.92 9.22 16.89
CA GLU A 49 5.06 8.22 17.94
C GLU A 49 3.74 8.07 18.67
N PHE A 50 3.47 6.85 19.12
CA PHE A 50 2.26 6.50 19.85
C PHE A 50 2.67 5.65 21.04
N SER A 51 2.03 5.88 22.18
CA SER A 51 2.33 5.13 23.40
C SER A 51 1.73 3.72 23.34
N THR A 52 0.61 3.57 22.64
CA THR A 52 -0.10 2.29 22.50
C THR A 52 -0.54 2.03 21.07
N PHE A 53 -0.78 0.76 20.75
CA PHE A 53 -1.36 0.40 19.46
C PHE A 53 -2.79 0.94 19.29
N SER A 54 -3.56 1.08 20.37
CA SER A 54 -4.92 1.63 20.32
C SER A 54 -4.93 3.09 19.89
N GLU A 55 -3.99 3.89 20.40
CA GLU A 55 -3.83 5.30 20.04
C GLU A 55 -3.54 5.46 18.54
N PHE A 56 -2.66 4.61 18.01
CA PHE A 56 -2.41 4.52 16.57
C PHE A 56 -3.67 4.18 15.77
N VAL A 57 -4.48 3.23 16.24
CA VAL A 57 -5.72 2.82 15.55
C VAL A 57 -6.72 3.97 15.49
N THR A 58 -6.92 4.70 16.59
CA THR A 58 -7.79 5.89 16.64
C THR A 58 -7.31 6.96 15.68
N TRP A 59 -6.02 7.33 15.73
CA TRP A 59 -5.44 8.31 14.81
C TRP A 59 -5.60 7.90 13.34
N LYS A 60 -5.36 6.62 13.02
CA LYS A 60 -5.53 6.10 11.67
C LYS A 60 -6.98 6.26 11.19
N GLU A 61 -7.95 5.95 12.04
CA GLU A 61 -9.37 6.07 11.69
C GLU A 61 -9.79 7.52 11.45
N GLU A 62 -9.33 8.45 12.29
CA GLU A 62 -9.55 9.89 12.10
C GLU A 62 -8.98 10.38 10.76
N GLU A 63 -7.74 10.00 10.44
CA GLU A 63 -7.08 10.39 9.20
C GLU A 63 -7.78 9.78 7.97
N GLU A 64 -8.23 8.54 8.09
CA GLU A 64 -9.02 7.85 7.06
C GLU A 64 -10.35 8.56 6.80
N ASN A 65 -11.05 8.99 7.84
CA ASN A 65 -12.33 9.69 7.73
C ASN A 65 -12.13 11.09 7.17
N LYS A 66 -11.07 11.79 7.58
CA LYS A 66 -10.72 13.13 7.06
C LYS A 66 -10.37 13.11 5.57
N THR A 67 -9.64 12.09 5.13
CA THR A 67 -9.13 12.00 3.74
C THR A 67 -10.03 11.17 2.81
N MET A 68 -11.13 10.61 3.34
CA MET A 68 -12.01 9.67 2.63
C MET A 68 -11.24 8.51 1.99
N SER A 69 -10.16 8.10 2.65
CA SER A 69 -9.29 7.01 2.23
C SER A 69 -9.25 5.93 3.30
N LYS A 70 -8.87 4.70 2.93
CA LYS A 70 -8.69 3.61 3.89
C LYS A 70 -7.30 3.00 3.72
N TYR A 71 -6.66 2.66 4.82
CA TYR A 71 -5.34 2.04 4.85
C TYR A 71 -5.47 0.61 5.37
N VAL A 72 -5.15 -0.35 4.49
CA VAL A 72 -5.37 -1.77 4.71
C VAL A 72 -4.06 -2.56 4.68
N ARG A 73 -4.01 -3.63 5.47
CA ARG A 73 -2.88 -4.56 5.46
C ARG A 73 -3.03 -5.53 4.29
N GLN A 74 -2.14 -5.42 3.31
CA GLN A 74 -2.07 -6.38 2.21
C GLN A 74 -1.31 -7.66 2.60
N ARG A 75 -0.41 -7.55 3.58
CA ARG A 75 0.45 -8.65 4.06
C ARG A 75 0.45 -8.69 5.59
N GLY A 76 0.83 -9.85 6.13
CA GLY A 76 1.09 -10.04 7.55
C GLY A 76 2.22 -9.15 8.07
N SER A 77 2.34 -9.09 9.40
CA SER A 77 3.44 -8.41 10.08
C SER A 77 4.75 -9.16 9.82
N LYS A 78 5.87 -8.43 9.88
CA LYS A 78 7.21 -9.01 9.81
C LYS A 78 7.93 -8.77 11.13
N THR A 79 8.47 -9.83 11.71
CA THR A 79 9.34 -9.75 12.88
C THR A 79 10.77 -9.52 12.42
N LEU A 80 11.42 -8.50 12.97
CA LEU A 80 12.82 -8.18 12.71
C LEU A 80 13.72 -9.05 13.59
N LYS A 81 15.02 -9.09 13.26
CA LYS A 81 16.03 -9.84 14.03
C LYS A 81 16.13 -9.40 15.49
N ASN A 82 15.85 -8.12 15.77
CA ASN A 82 15.82 -7.56 17.12
C ASN A 82 14.51 -7.86 17.89
N GLY A 83 13.54 -8.51 17.25
CA GLY A 83 12.23 -8.80 17.83
C GLY A 83 11.16 -7.75 17.58
N ASP A 84 11.50 -6.60 16.98
CA ASP A 84 10.51 -5.58 16.61
C ASP A 84 9.54 -6.11 15.56
N ILE A 85 8.31 -5.60 15.59
CA ILE A 85 7.29 -5.96 14.62
C ILE A 85 7.05 -4.78 13.68
N VAL A 86 7.25 -4.99 12.38
CA VAL A 86 6.95 -4.00 11.35
C VAL A 86 5.71 -4.39 10.56
N MET A 87 4.84 -3.41 10.32
CA MET A 87 3.65 -3.57 9.50
C MET A 87 3.54 -2.41 8.50
N ASN A 88 2.99 -2.71 7.32
CA ASN A 88 2.71 -1.71 6.30
C ASN A 88 1.22 -1.72 6.00
N TYR A 89 0.62 -0.53 6.05
CA TYR A 89 -0.76 -0.29 5.64
C TYR A 89 -0.75 0.50 4.35
N HIS A 90 -1.34 -0.05 3.31
CA HIS A 90 -1.39 0.54 1.98
C HIS A 90 -2.78 1.12 1.73
N CYS A 91 -2.86 2.20 0.94
CA CYS A 91 -4.14 2.71 0.48
C CYS A 91 -5.01 1.60 -0.15
N CYS A 92 -6.28 1.55 0.22
CA CYS A 92 -7.24 0.53 -0.20
C CYS A 92 -7.48 0.54 -1.71
N ARG A 93 -7.30 1.70 -2.36
CA ARG A 93 -7.40 1.87 -3.81
C ARG A 93 -6.20 1.34 -4.58
N SER A 94 -5.05 1.18 -3.91
CA SER A 94 -3.78 0.78 -4.55
C SER A 94 -3.82 -0.60 -5.20
N GLY A 95 -3.25 -0.71 -6.40
CA GLY A 95 -3.07 -1.94 -7.17
C GLY A 95 -4.27 -2.32 -8.02
N THR A 96 -4.21 -3.52 -8.60
CA THR A 96 -5.24 -4.09 -9.47
C THR A 96 -6.24 -4.97 -8.71
N TYR A 97 -7.45 -5.08 -9.25
CA TYR A 97 -8.45 -6.02 -8.75
C TYR A 97 -8.02 -7.44 -9.09
N LYS A 98 -8.00 -8.33 -8.08
CA LYS A 98 -7.76 -9.75 -8.27
C LYS A 98 -9.03 -10.51 -7.91
N PRO A 99 -9.73 -11.13 -8.89
CA PRO A 99 -10.93 -11.89 -8.61
C PRO A 99 -10.60 -13.06 -7.68
N LYS A 100 -11.52 -13.35 -6.77
CA LYS A 100 -11.43 -14.48 -5.82
C LYS A 100 -12.72 -15.28 -5.86
N GLY A 101 -12.61 -16.60 -5.78
CA GLY A 101 -13.74 -17.54 -5.77
C GLY A 101 -13.98 -18.21 -7.13
N LYS A 102 -15.05 -19.01 -7.22
CA LYS A 102 -15.41 -19.83 -8.39
C LYS A 102 -16.18 -19.06 -9.49
N GLY A 103 -16.35 -17.75 -9.37
CA GLY A 103 -17.11 -16.95 -10.35
C GLY A 103 -18.62 -17.20 -10.39
N VAL A 104 -19.18 -17.96 -9.44
CA VAL A 104 -20.61 -18.32 -9.39
C VAL A 104 -21.51 -17.12 -9.15
N LYS A 105 -20.99 -16.07 -8.50
CA LYS A 105 -21.71 -14.81 -8.29
C LYS A 105 -21.19 -13.77 -9.28
N SER A 106 -22.12 -13.07 -9.95
CA SER A 106 -21.80 -11.89 -10.75
C SER A 106 -21.09 -10.84 -9.90
N LEU A 107 -20.18 -10.08 -10.52
CA LEU A 107 -19.57 -8.94 -9.85
C LEU A 107 -20.65 -7.92 -9.47
N LYS A 108 -20.37 -7.17 -8.39
CA LYS A 108 -21.17 -5.99 -8.04
C LYS A 108 -21.16 -5.03 -9.23
N SER A 109 -22.29 -4.38 -9.50
CA SER A 109 -22.41 -3.38 -10.58
C SER A 109 -21.40 -2.23 -10.45
N GLN A 110 -21.06 -1.85 -9.22
CA GLN A 110 -20.06 -0.81 -8.92
C GLN A 110 -18.59 -1.25 -9.12
N GLY A 111 -18.34 -2.53 -9.45
CA GLY A 111 -16.99 -3.03 -9.69
C GLY A 111 -16.07 -2.96 -8.47
N SER A 112 -14.76 -2.80 -8.74
CA SER A 112 -13.71 -2.74 -7.73
C SER A 112 -13.29 -1.30 -7.45
N ALA A 113 -13.03 -0.98 -6.17
CA ALA A 113 -12.48 0.33 -5.76
C ALA A 113 -10.98 0.50 -6.09
N LYS A 114 -10.37 -0.44 -6.81
CA LYS A 114 -8.96 -0.45 -7.18
C LYS A 114 -8.70 0.43 -8.40
N ILE A 115 -7.70 1.31 -8.32
CA ILE A 115 -7.35 2.24 -9.41
C ILE A 115 -6.48 1.60 -10.51
N GLY A 116 -6.03 0.36 -10.32
CA GLY A 116 -5.17 -0.32 -11.27
C GLY A 116 -3.70 0.13 -11.26
N ILE A 117 -3.38 1.14 -10.44
CA ILE A 117 -2.06 1.78 -10.37
C ILE A 117 -1.51 1.68 -8.93
N SER A 118 -0.20 1.74 -8.77
CA SER A 118 0.45 1.74 -7.44
C SER A 118 0.35 3.11 -6.76
N CYS A 119 -0.58 3.24 -5.82
CA CYS A 119 -0.65 4.42 -4.97
C CYS A 119 0.57 4.51 -4.01
N PRO A 120 1.28 5.65 -3.95
CA PRO A 120 2.44 5.82 -3.08
C PRO A 120 2.10 5.95 -1.59
N ALA A 121 0.83 6.23 -1.25
CA ALA A 121 0.38 6.42 0.13
C ALA A 121 0.46 5.13 0.94
N ILE A 122 1.38 5.11 1.92
CA ILE A 122 1.68 3.97 2.79
C ILE A 122 1.95 4.48 4.20
N ILE A 123 1.31 3.86 5.19
CA ILE A 123 1.64 4.04 6.61
C ILE A 123 2.51 2.85 7.03
N LYS A 124 3.72 3.14 7.52
CA LYS A 124 4.63 2.12 8.05
C LYS A 124 4.70 2.26 9.56
N ILE A 125 4.32 1.21 10.28
CA ILE A 125 4.41 1.15 11.73
C ILE A 125 5.54 0.19 12.14
N ARG A 126 6.29 0.59 13.17
CA ARG A 126 7.21 -0.26 13.91
C ARG A 126 6.73 -0.30 15.36
N VAL A 127 6.41 -1.50 15.83
CA VAL A 127 6.11 -1.76 17.25
C VAL A 127 7.39 -2.29 17.88
N LEU A 128 7.92 -1.56 18.85
CA LEU A 128 9.11 -1.94 19.58
C LEU A 128 8.78 -3.12 20.48
N LYS A 129 9.71 -4.08 20.55
CA LYS A 129 9.61 -5.16 21.52
C LYS A 129 9.80 -4.57 22.92
N MET A 130 8.82 -4.76 23.79
CA MET A 130 8.97 -4.52 25.24
C MET A 130 9.82 -5.61 25.88
#